data_AF-A0A951N2U4-F1
#
_entry.id   AF-A0A951N2U4-F1
#
_cell.length_a   1.000
_cell.length_b   1.000
_cell.length_c   1.000
_cell.angle_alpha   90.00
_cell.angle_beta   90.00
_cell.angle_gamma   90.00
#
_symmetry.space_group_name_H-M   'P 1'
#
loop_
_entity.id
_entity.type
_entity.pdbx_description
1 polymer ?
#
loop_
_entity_poly.entity_id
_entity_poly.type
_entity_poly.pdbx_seq_one_letter_code
_entity_poly.pdbx_strand_id
1 'polypeptide(L)'
;MTQYLWPGDAGWPTPEADTTPVTEISDPRGEIDLDAVCLHAAQAHLLDDLSPLERTVVCARFGLDGARVRSIKELHVELGLTRHQVREALETGLCKLRARLAA
;
A
#
# COMPACT_ATOMS: atom_id res chain seq x y z
N MET A 1 37.51 -17.74 -7.26
CA MET A 1 36.09 -17.44 -6.96
C MET A 1 35.29 -18.67 -7.31
N THR A 2 34.80 -19.39 -6.32
CA THR A 2 34.14 -20.69 -6.49
C THR A 2 32.72 -20.45 -6.98
N GLN A 3 32.49 -20.69 -8.26
CA GLN A 3 31.19 -20.58 -8.90
C GLN A 3 30.39 -21.84 -8.51
N TYR A 4 29.39 -21.70 -7.64
CA TYR A 4 28.44 -22.76 -7.36
C TYR A 4 27.55 -22.95 -8.59
N LEU A 5 28.03 -23.77 -9.53
CA LEU A 5 27.22 -24.28 -10.63
C LEU A 5 26.42 -25.48 -10.10
N TRP A 6 25.10 -25.32 -10.00
CA TRP A 6 24.18 -26.43 -9.72
C TRP A 6 24.23 -27.41 -10.91
N PRO A 7 24.16 -28.74 -10.71
CA PRO A 7 24.27 -29.69 -11.81
C PRO A 7 22.95 -29.72 -12.59
N GLY A 8 22.92 -29.01 -13.70
CA GLY A 8 21.78 -28.97 -14.62
C GLY A 8 21.46 -27.55 -15.02
N ASP A 9 21.48 -27.29 -16.32
CA ASP A 9 21.08 -26.04 -16.99
C ASP A 9 19.57 -25.77 -16.88
N ALA A 10 18.95 -26.15 -15.76
CA ALA A 10 17.61 -25.76 -15.38
C ALA A 10 17.80 -24.74 -14.28
N GLY A 11 17.43 -23.48 -14.54
CA GLY A 11 17.54 -22.40 -13.58
C GLY A 11 16.85 -22.69 -12.25
N TRP A 12 16.80 -21.69 -11.36
CA TRP A 12 16.04 -21.79 -10.12
C TRP A 12 14.67 -22.42 -10.40
N PRO A 13 14.25 -23.47 -9.68
CA PRO A 13 13.01 -24.17 -9.95
C PRO A 13 11.87 -23.17 -9.75
N THR A 14 11.47 -22.52 -10.83
CA THR A 14 10.29 -21.67 -10.85
C THR A 14 9.10 -22.60 -11.11
N PRO A 15 8.00 -22.44 -10.36
CA PRO A 15 6.83 -23.32 -10.40
C PRO A 15 6.11 -23.38 -11.75
N GLU A 16 6.64 -22.75 -12.80
CA GLU A 16 6.19 -22.90 -14.18
C GLU A 16 6.27 -24.39 -14.64
N ALA A 17 7.19 -25.17 -14.05
CA ALA A 17 7.42 -26.58 -14.40
C ALA A 17 6.60 -27.58 -13.55
N ASP A 18 5.94 -27.15 -12.48
CA ASP A 18 5.11 -28.03 -11.64
C ASP A 18 3.73 -27.41 -11.45
N THR A 19 2.72 -28.03 -12.07
CA THR A 19 1.30 -27.68 -11.92
C THR A 19 0.77 -28.15 -10.56
N THR A 20 1.48 -27.83 -9.47
CA THR A 20 1.00 -28.01 -8.10
C THR A 20 0.56 -26.65 -7.57
N PRO A 21 -0.70 -26.51 -7.12
CA PRO A 21 -1.10 -25.31 -6.41
C PRO A 21 -0.28 -25.30 -5.11
N VAL A 22 0.70 -24.40 -5.04
CA VAL A 22 1.36 -24.06 -3.79
C VAL A 22 0.25 -23.54 -2.88
N THR A 23 -0.26 -24.42 -2.03
CA THR A 23 -1.13 -24.01 -0.94
C THR A 23 -0.27 -23.12 -0.08
N GLU A 24 -0.64 -21.85 0.05
CA GLU A 24 0.06 -20.89 0.88
C GLU A 24 0.07 -21.43 2.32
N ILE A 25 1.17 -22.06 2.73
CA ILE A 25 1.31 -22.66 4.06
C ILE A 25 1.56 -21.50 5.02
N SER A 26 0.50 -21.00 5.65
CA SER A 26 0.64 -20.09 6.80
C SER A 26 1.31 -20.85 7.94
N ASP A 27 2.49 -20.39 8.38
CA ASP A 27 3.17 -20.94 9.54
C ASP A 27 2.43 -20.53 10.82
N PRO A 28 1.75 -21.45 11.53
CA PRO A 28 1.01 -21.13 12.75
C PRO A 28 1.93 -20.80 13.94
N ARG A 29 3.25 -21.03 13.80
CA ARG A 29 4.26 -20.66 14.80
C ARG A 29 4.97 -19.34 14.48
N GLY A 30 4.67 -18.74 13.33
CA GLY A 30 5.15 -17.40 13.00
C GLY A 30 4.64 -16.40 14.04
N GLU A 31 5.54 -15.57 14.55
CA GLU A 31 5.13 -14.43 15.37
C GLU A 31 4.32 -13.46 14.51
N ILE A 32 3.22 -12.95 15.06
CA ILE A 32 2.44 -11.91 14.40
C ILE A 32 3.35 -10.70 14.26
N ASP A 33 3.48 -10.19 13.04
CA ASP A 33 4.14 -8.90 12.79
C ASP A 33 3.32 -7.79 13.44
N LEU A 34 3.66 -7.52 14.70
CA LEU A 34 2.94 -6.56 15.52
C LEU A 34 3.12 -5.15 14.98
N ASP A 35 4.19 -4.86 14.25
CA ASP A 35 4.42 -3.58 13.59
C ASP A 35 3.46 -3.42 12.40
N ALA A 36 3.29 -4.45 11.57
CA ALA A 36 2.28 -4.47 10.52
C ALA A 36 0.85 -4.36 11.08
N VAL A 37 0.54 -5.09 12.16
CA VAL A 37 -0.76 -4.99 12.84
C VAL A 37 -0.98 -3.60 13.42
N CYS A 38 -0.01 -3.01 14.11
CA CYS A 38 -0.11 -1.67 14.67
C CYS A 38 -0.27 -0.63 13.57
N LEU A 39 0.45 -0.75 12.46
CA LEU A 39 0.33 0.14 11.32
C LEU A 39 -1.11 0.12 10.78
N HIS A 40 -1.70 -1.06 10.60
CA HIS A 40 -3.06 -1.19 10.09
C HIS A 40 -4.17 -0.90 11.13
N ALA A 41 -3.94 -1.22 12.40
CA ALA A 41 -4.90 -0.97 13.49
C ALA A 41 -4.94 0.50 13.91
N ALA A 42 -3.79 1.19 13.95
CA ALA A 42 -3.73 2.62 14.24
C ALA A 42 -4.27 3.47 13.07
N GLN A 43 -4.19 2.96 11.83
CA GLN A 43 -4.73 3.61 10.63
C GLN A 43 -6.26 3.71 10.63
N ALA A 44 -6.98 2.79 11.28
CA ALA A 44 -8.44 2.69 11.19
C ALA A 44 -9.16 3.99 11.59
N HIS A 45 -8.58 4.74 12.53
CA HIS A 45 -9.12 6.03 12.98
C HIS A 45 -8.27 7.24 12.58
N LEU A 46 -7.11 7.04 11.97
CA LEU A 46 -6.20 8.12 11.60
C LEU A 46 -6.81 9.03 10.52
N LEU A 47 -7.64 8.45 9.65
CA LEU A 47 -8.31 9.15 8.56
C LEU A 47 -9.63 9.82 8.97
N ASP A 48 -10.13 9.58 10.19
CA ASP A 48 -11.45 10.07 10.63
C ASP A 48 -11.53 11.61 10.75
N ASP A 49 -10.40 12.27 11.01
CA ASP A 49 -10.31 13.74 11.13
C ASP A 49 -10.20 14.45 9.77
N LEU A 50 -10.05 13.69 8.68
CA LEU A 50 -9.99 14.26 7.33
C LEU A 50 -11.40 14.51 6.83
N SER A 51 -11.57 15.62 6.09
CA SER A 51 -12.81 15.84 5.36
C SER A 51 -13.03 14.72 4.33
N PRO A 52 -14.27 14.46 3.90
CA PRO A 52 -14.56 13.40 2.93
C PRO A 52 -13.74 13.52 1.63
N LEU A 53 -13.47 14.75 1.20
CA LEU A 53 -12.71 15.04 0.00
C LEU A 53 -11.20 14.81 0.22
N GLU A 54 -10.65 15.27 1.33
CA GLU A 54 -9.25 15.01 1.72
C GLU A 54 -9.00 13.50 1.85
N ARG A 55 -9.89 12.79 2.54
CA ARG A 55 -9.80 11.33 2.70
C ARG A 55 -9.80 10.63 1.35
N THR A 56 -10.74 10.97 0.47
CA THR A 56 -10.81 10.38 -0.88
C THR A 56 -9.53 10.63 -1.68
N VAL A 57 -9.02 11.86 -1.67
CA VAL A 57 -7.81 12.24 -2.42
C VAL A 57 -6.58 11.54 -1.85
N VAL A 58 -6.41 11.48 -0.53
CA VAL A 58 -5.28 10.81 0.14
C VAL A 58 -5.35 9.30 -0.07
N CYS A 59 -6.50 8.66 0.17
CA CYS A 59 -6.68 7.23 -0.04
C CYS A 59 -6.38 6.83 -1.49
N ALA A 60 -6.91 7.56 -2.46
CA ALA A 60 -6.70 7.23 -3.87
C ALA A 60 -5.27 7.54 -4.35
N ARG A 61 -4.59 8.55 -3.76
CA ARG A 61 -3.20 8.88 -4.09
C ARG A 61 -2.22 7.82 -3.60
N PHE A 62 -2.45 7.28 -2.40
CA PHE A 62 -1.53 6.35 -1.74
C PHE A 62 -2.01 4.88 -1.75
N GLY A 63 -3.22 4.61 -2.24
CA GLY A 63 -3.78 3.26 -2.28
C GLY A 63 -4.16 2.71 -0.91
N LEU A 64 -4.50 3.56 0.05
CA LEU A 64 -4.75 3.16 1.44
C LEU A 64 -5.98 2.24 1.59
N ASP A 65 -6.92 2.29 0.65
CA ASP A 65 -8.10 1.42 0.62
C ASP A 65 -7.85 0.12 -0.18
N GLY A 66 -6.59 -0.23 -0.46
CA GLY A 66 -6.22 -1.38 -1.29
C GLY A 66 -6.42 -1.18 -2.80
N ALA A 67 -6.82 0.03 -3.22
CA ALA A 67 -6.96 0.39 -4.62
C ALA A 67 -5.61 0.79 -5.25
N ARG A 68 -5.51 0.72 -6.58
CA ARG A 68 -4.34 1.20 -7.34
C ARG A 68 -4.08 2.68 -7.05
N VAL A 69 -2.83 3.03 -6.79
CA VAL A 69 -2.36 4.42 -6.67
C VAL A 69 -2.70 5.26 -7.90
N ARG A 70 -3.29 6.44 -7.68
CA ARG A 70 -3.67 7.38 -8.74
C ARG A 70 -2.83 8.64 -8.70
N SER A 71 -2.62 9.25 -9.86
CA SER A 71 -1.97 10.54 -10.02
C SER A 71 -2.94 11.69 -9.79
N ILE A 72 -2.42 12.88 -9.45
CA ILE A 72 -3.24 14.11 -9.36
C ILE A 72 -3.97 14.38 -10.69
N LYS A 73 -3.36 13.99 -11.82
CA LYS A 73 -3.96 14.09 -13.15
C LYS A 73 -5.20 13.21 -13.28
N GLU A 74 -5.10 11.95 -12.89
CA GLU A 74 -6.24 11.03 -12.92
C GLU A 74 -7.31 11.45 -11.91
N LEU A 75 -6.92 11.85 -10.70
CA LEU A 75 -7.85 12.26 -9.64
C LEU A 75 -8.66 13.50 -9.99
N HIS A 76 -8.07 14.49 -10.66
CA HIS A 76 -8.84 15.68 -11.06
C HIS A 76 -9.87 15.35 -12.14
N VAL A 77 -9.60 14.37 -13.01
CA VAL A 77 -10.56 13.92 -14.03
C VAL A 77 -11.70 13.14 -13.38
N GLU A 78 -11.36 12.21 -12.49
CA GLU A 78 -12.34 11.37 -11.79
C GLU A 78 -13.27 12.16 -10.86
N LEU A 79 -12.73 13.13 -10.12
CA LEU A 79 -13.48 13.93 -9.15
C LEU A 79 -14.16 15.15 -9.78
N GLY A 80 -13.84 15.49 -11.04
CA GLY A 80 -14.36 16.71 -11.70
C GLY A 80 -13.89 18.02 -11.07
N LEU A 81 -12.81 17.97 -10.28
CA LEU A 81 -12.26 19.12 -9.56
C LEU A 81 -11.10 19.77 -10.33
N THR A 82 -10.78 21.01 -10.00
CA THR A 82 -9.57 21.63 -10.53
C THR A 82 -8.31 20.98 -9.93
N ARG A 83 -7.20 21.02 -10.68
CA ARG A 83 -5.89 20.54 -10.19
C ARG A 83 -5.46 21.23 -8.89
N HIS A 84 -5.81 22.51 -8.75
CA HIS A 84 -5.52 23.28 -7.54
C HIS A 84 -6.27 22.71 -6.34
N GLN A 85 -7.59 22.50 -6.46
CA GLN A 85 -8.41 21.96 -5.38
C GLN A 85 -7.96 20.56 -4.93
N VAL A 86 -7.61 19.67 -5.88
CA VAL A 86 -7.08 18.35 -5.55
C VAL A 86 -5.75 18.46 -4.79
N ARG A 87 -4.87 19.38 -5.21
CA ARG A 87 -3.59 19.60 -4.55
C ARG A 87 -3.77 20.20 -3.16
N GLU A 88 -4.63 21.19 -3.03
CA GLU A 88 -4.97 21.83 -1.76
C GLU A 88 -5.51 20.81 -0.76
N ALA A 89 -6.48 19.98 -1.17
CA ALA A 89 -7.01 18.91 -0.33
C ALA A 89 -5.95 17.88 0.08
N LEU A 90 -5.00 17.56 -0.81
CA LEU A 90 -3.90 16.66 -0.47
C LEU A 90 -2.96 17.32 0.57
N GLU A 91 -2.62 18.59 0.38
CA GLU A 91 -1.74 19.33 1.29
C GLU A 91 -2.37 19.50 2.67
N THR A 92 -3.64 19.90 2.75
CA THR A 92 -4.36 20.04 4.02
C THR A 92 -4.55 18.69 4.71
N GLY A 93 -4.90 17.65 3.97
CA GLY A 93 -5.02 16.28 4.48
C GLY A 93 -3.70 15.78 5.07
N LEU A 94 -2.58 15.92 4.34
CA LEU A 94 -1.26 15.53 4.84
C LEU A 94 -0.80 16.35 6.06
N CYS A 95 -1.13 17.64 6.10
CA CYS A 95 -0.82 18.49 7.25
C CYS A 95 -1.53 17.98 8.52
N LYS A 96 -2.82 17.66 8.43
CA LYS A 96 -3.60 17.08 9.54
C LYS A 96 -3.03 15.74 9.98
N LEU A 97 -2.70 14.84 9.05
CA LEU A 97 -2.12 13.54 9.38
C LEU A 97 -0.77 13.68 10.10
N ARG A 98 0.09 14.59 9.65
CA ARG A 98 1.38 14.85 10.31
C ARG A 98 1.20 15.41 11.71
N ALA A 99 0.23 16.30 11.91
CA ALA A 99 -0.07 16.85 13.24
C ALA A 99 -0.54 15.74 14.20
N ARG A 100 -1.36 14.79 13.73
CA ARG A 100 -1.82 13.66 14.55
C ARG A 100 -0.72 12.65 14.90
N LEU A 101 0.21 12.40 13.98
CA LEU A 101 1.33 11.47 14.23
C LEU A 101 2.43 12.08 15.10
N ALA A 102 2.49 13.40 15.21
CA ALA A 102 3.45 14.11 16.05
C ALA A 102 2.93 14.37 17.47
N ALA A 103 1.64 14.12 17.72
CA ALA A 103 0.98 14.27 19.02
C ALA A 103 0.98 12.95 19.79
#